data_AF-A0A935W2R0-F1
#
_entry.id   AF-A0A935W2R0-F1
#
_cell.length_a   1.000
_cell.length_b   1.000
_cell.length_c   1.000
_cell.angle_alpha   90.00
_cell.angle_beta   90.00
_cell.angle_gamma   90.00
#
_symmetry.space_group_name_H-M   'P 1'
#
loop_
_entity.id
_entity.type
_entity.pdbx_description
1 polymer ?
#
loop_
_entity_poly.entity_id
_entity_poly.type
_entity_poly.pdbx_seq_one_letter_code
_entity_poly.pdbx_strand_id
1 'polypeptide(L)'
;MSDTPRCSRPVVNRIRAGLALAAFLVAGAPASAKNHLWKFTEVYSNADGTIQFIEMQECCGSDLEIQMASADLVSNGHVYHFPNNLVGPTAHTWLLIATAGFAALPGAPTPDFIIPDGFFDPAGDTLRYRLGTDIVTLDPDELPTDGVHSLERVGFSGSTFVVGVNSPINFAGDSGSVSIPAVPTGMPLVVLVGLGLSLTASALFALRRTG
;
A
#
# COMPACT_ATOMS: atom_id res chain seq x y z
N MET A 1 0.88 103.69 -2.68
CA MET A 1 0.86 102.85 -3.89
C MET A 1 1.60 101.58 -3.54
N SER A 2 1.03 100.74 -2.67
CA SER A 2 -0.08 99.81 -2.95
C SER A 2 0.39 98.66 -3.84
N ASP A 3 1.13 97.74 -3.20
CA ASP A 3 1.39 96.40 -3.69
C ASP A 3 0.07 95.64 -3.89
N THR A 4 -0.12 95.15 -5.11
CA THR A 4 -1.05 94.07 -5.50
C THR A 4 -0.34 93.25 -6.59
N PRO A 5 -0.73 92.00 -6.88
CA PRO A 5 -1.23 90.92 -6.04
C PRO A 5 -0.33 89.67 -6.15
N ARG A 6 -0.47 88.70 -5.23
CA ARG A 6 0.17 87.38 -5.33
C ARG A 6 -0.41 86.61 -6.53
N CYS A 7 0.42 86.37 -7.55
CA CYS A 7 0.13 85.47 -8.66
C CYS A 7 0.55 84.05 -8.27
N SER A 8 -0.41 83.20 -7.90
CA SER A 8 -0.21 81.76 -7.76
C SER A 8 -0.19 81.08 -9.13
N ARG A 9 0.86 80.34 -9.46
CA ARG A 9 0.93 79.38 -10.58
C ARG A 9 1.69 78.10 -10.12
N PRO A 10 1.64 76.97 -10.85
CA PRO A 10 0.78 75.84 -10.50
C PRO A 10 1.57 74.52 -10.32
N VAL A 11 0.86 73.48 -9.86
CA VAL A 11 0.99 72.05 -10.21
C VAL A 11 2.41 71.45 -10.23
N VAL A 12 2.70 70.51 -9.32
CA VAL A 12 2.91 69.10 -9.74
C VAL A 12 2.45 68.13 -8.64
N ASN A 13 1.42 67.36 -8.97
CA ASN A 13 0.99 66.13 -8.31
C ASN A 13 2.14 65.11 -8.31
N ARG A 14 2.66 64.72 -7.14
CA ARG A 14 3.53 63.54 -7.00
C ARG A 14 3.20 62.78 -5.74
N ILE A 15 2.10 62.02 -5.80
CA ILE A 15 1.92 60.81 -5.01
C ILE A 15 3.15 59.93 -5.28
N ARG A 16 4.04 59.81 -4.30
CA ARG A 16 5.15 58.85 -4.34
C ARG A 16 4.78 57.64 -3.51
N ALA A 17 4.24 56.66 -4.22
CA ALA A 17 4.23 55.26 -3.83
C ALA A 17 5.65 54.81 -3.47
N GLY A 18 5.80 54.14 -2.33
CA GLY A 18 7.09 53.56 -1.97
C GLY A 18 7.16 53.13 -0.52
N LEU A 19 6.56 51.98 -0.20
CA LEU A 19 6.93 51.06 0.90
C LEU A 19 5.92 49.89 0.97
N ALA A 20 5.82 49.10 -0.11
CA ALA A 20 5.07 47.84 -0.11
C ALA A 20 5.76 46.78 -0.98
N LEU A 21 7.08 46.70 -0.89
CA LEU A 21 7.88 45.71 -1.61
C LEU A 21 9.04 45.19 -0.76
N ALA A 22 8.76 44.89 0.51
CA ALA A 22 9.47 43.83 1.23
C ALA A 22 8.70 42.54 0.91
N ALA A 23 8.80 42.09 -0.34
CA ALA A 23 9.66 40.97 -0.68
C ALA A 23 9.13 39.70 0.00
N PHE A 24 8.12 39.16 -0.70
CA PHE A 24 7.67 37.78 -0.77
C PHE A 24 8.86 36.80 -0.96
N LEU A 25 9.81 36.77 -0.02
CA LEU A 25 10.88 35.78 0.08
C LEU A 25 10.46 34.65 1.04
N VAL A 26 9.20 34.21 0.93
CA VAL A 26 8.90 32.83 1.31
C VAL A 26 9.52 31.99 0.20
N ALA A 27 10.81 31.69 0.37
CA ALA A 27 11.44 30.61 -0.34
C ALA A 27 10.56 29.39 -0.12
N GLY A 28 9.85 28.96 -1.17
CA GLY A 28 9.22 27.65 -1.18
C GLY A 28 10.34 26.65 -0.96
N ALA A 29 10.50 26.18 0.28
CA ALA A 29 11.34 25.02 0.52
C ALA A 29 10.90 23.96 -0.49
N PRO A 30 11.84 23.27 -1.16
CA PRO A 30 11.43 22.12 -1.96
C PRO A 30 10.63 21.22 -1.02
N ALA A 31 9.35 21.04 -1.32
CA ALA A 31 8.57 19.96 -0.75
C ALA A 31 9.15 18.68 -1.36
N SER A 32 10.33 18.29 -0.88
CA SER A 32 10.92 17.00 -1.19
C SER A 32 10.09 15.98 -0.44
N ALA A 33 9.08 15.46 -1.12
CA ALA A 33 8.33 14.34 -0.64
C ALA A 33 9.23 13.12 -0.74
N LYS A 34 9.76 12.74 0.41
CA LYS A 34 10.69 11.63 0.61
C LYS A 34 9.93 10.31 0.63
N ASN A 35 9.19 10.02 -0.44
CA ASN A 35 8.33 8.84 -0.59
C ASN A 35 7.83 8.65 -2.04
N HIS A 36 8.57 9.08 -3.07
CA HIS A 36 8.12 9.00 -4.47
C HIS A 36 8.87 7.95 -5.30
N LEU A 37 9.89 7.33 -4.72
CA LEU A 37 10.72 6.32 -5.38
C LEU A 37 10.30 4.87 -5.05
N TRP A 38 9.27 4.69 -4.22
CA TRP A 38 8.64 3.38 -4.03
C TRP A 38 7.86 2.96 -5.28
N LYS A 39 8.05 1.71 -5.70
CA LYS A 39 7.46 1.13 -6.90
C LYS A 39 6.82 -0.20 -6.58
N PHE A 40 5.64 -0.49 -7.14
CA PHE A 40 5.02 -1.80 -7.04
C PHE A 40 5.91 -2.87 -7.66
N THR A 41 6.06 -4.01 -6.98
CA THR A 41 6.91 -5.13 -7.42
C THR A 41 6.17 -6.46 -7.39
N GLU A 42 5.30 -6.71 -6.43
CA GLU A 42 4.55 -7.97 -6.34
C GLU A 42 3.13 -7.73 -5.82
N VAL A 43 2.15 -8.45 -6.38
CA VAL A 43 0.74 -8.38 -5.96
C VAL A 43 0.16 -9.77 -5.87
N TYR A 44 -0.57 -10.06 -4.79
CA TYR A 44 -1.19 -11.35 -4.54
C TYR A 44 -2.56 -11.18 -3.90
N SER A 45 -3.51 -12.01 -4.29
CA SER A 45 -4.79 -12.16 -3.60
C SER A 45 -5.24 -13.60 -3.64
N ASN A 46 -5.88 -14.07 -2.57
CA ASN A 46 -6.76 -15.21 -2.67
C ASN A 46 -8.10 -14.82 -3.33
N ALA A 47 -8.95 -15.81 -3.63
CA ALA A 47 -10.17 -15.60 -4.41
C ALA A 47 -11.20 -14.64 -3.78
N ASP A 48 -11.24 -14.52 -2.45
CA ASP A 48 -12.20 -13.67 -1.73
C ASP A 48 -11.58 -12.38 -1.17
N GLY A 49 -10.29 -12.13 -1.42
CA GLY A 49 -9.58 -10.94 -0.97
C GLY A 49 -9.31 -10.87 0.54
N THR A 50 -9.58 -11.92 1.31
CA THR A 50 -9.26 -11.95 2.76
C THR A 50 -7.76 -12.08 3.03
N ILE A 51 -7.01 -12.60 2.05
CA ILE A 51 -5.56 -12.73 2.10
C ILE A 51 -5.00 -12.02 0.88
N GLN A 52 -4.50 -10.81 1.09
CA GLN A 52 -3.88 -10.00 0.04
C GLN A 52 -2.56 -9.42 0.52
N PHE A 53 -1.64 -9.22 -0.41
CA PHE A 53 -0.50 -8.33 -0.19
C PHE A 53 -0.14 -7.56 -1.46
N ILE A 54 0.54 -6.44 -1.22
CA ILE A 54 1.20 -5.60 -2.19
C ILE A 54 2.63 -5.40 -1.67
N GLU A 55 3.61 -5.79 -2.48
CA GLU A 55 5.01 -5.47 -2.26
C GLU A 55 5.39 -4.24 -3.08
N MET A 56 6.21 -3.38 -2.47
CA MET A 56 6.87 -2.29 -3.16
C MET A 56 8.38 -2.31 -2.89
N GLN A 57 9.17 -1.77 -3.80
CA GLN A 57 10.61 -1.59 -3.63
C GLN A 57 11.03 -0.14 -3.91
N GLU A 58 12.01 0.36 -3.16
CA GLU A 58 12.71 1.60 -3.51
C GLU A 58 13.60 1.35 -4.73
N CYS A 59 13.29 2.00 -5.85
CA CYS A 59 13.90 1.66 -7.15
C CYS A 59 15.35 2.13 -7.32
N CYS A 60 15.77 3.14 -6.56
CA CYS A 60 16.63 4.17 -7.12
C CYS A 60 17.81 4.54 -6.21
N GLY A 61 17.98 3.87 -5.07
CA GLY A 61 19.12 3.99 -4.18
C GLY A 61 19.02 5.15 -3.19
N SER A 62 17.82 5.70 -2.95
CA SER A 62 17.62 6.76 -1.97
C SER A 62 17.43 6.19 -0.57
N ASP A 63 18.26 6.61 0.38
CA ASP A 63 18.12 6.26 1.81
C ASP A 63 17.09 7.10 2.57
N LEU A 64 16.39 8.00 1.87
CA LEU A 64 15.59 9.02 2.50
C LEU A 64 14.10 8.87 2.25
N GLU A 65 13.61 7.82 1.60
CA GLU A 65 12.22 7.63 1.18
C GLU A 65 11.29 7.20 2.34
N ILE A 66 11.41 7.85 3.49
CA ILE A 66 10.78 7.45 4.75
C ILE A 66 9.40 8.06 5.01
N GLN A 67 8.95 9.07 4.25
CA GLN A 67 7.79 9.92 4.56
C GLN A 67 6.43 9.29 4.22
N MET A 68 6.23 8.01 4.56
CA MET A 68 5.03 7.25 4.23
C MET A 68 3.76 7.87 4.79
N ALA A 69 3.77 8.51 5.98
CA ALA A 69 2.57 9.11 6.59
C ALA A 69 1.92 10.25 5.78
N SER A 70 2.58 10.71 4.70
CA SER A 70 2.05 11.70 3.76
C SER A 70 1.64 11.12 2.40
N ALA A 71 1.73 9.80 2.26
CA ALA A 71 1.35 9.06 1.06
C ALA A 71 0.03 8.32 1.30
N ASP A 72 -0.59 7.96 0.18
CA ASP A 72 -1.75 7.10 0.11
C ASP A 72 -1.48 5.96 -0.86
N LEU A 73 -2.07 4.81 -0.58
CA LEU A 73 -2.24 3.72 -1.52
C LEU A 73 -3.71 3.68 -1.93
N VAL A 74 -3.99 3.58 -3.22
CA VAL A 74 -5.34 3.71 -3.76
C VAL A 74 -5.62 2.59 -4.74
N SER A 75 -6.71 1.85 -4.53
CA SER A 75 -7.33 0.98 -5.51
C SER A 75 -8.53 1.69 -6.16
N ASN A 76 -9.27 1.03 -7.04
CA ASN A 76 -10.49 1.60 -7.62
C ASN A 76 -11.60 1.79 -6.57
N GLY A 77 -11.64 0.94 -5.54
CA GLY A 77 -12.68 0.96 -4.50
C GLY A 77 -12.26 1.58 -3.17
N HIS A 78 -10.96 1.64 -2.89
CA HIS A 78 -10.45 1.92 -1.55
C HIS A 78 -9.25 2.89 -1.55
N VAL A 79 -9.11 3.61 -0.43
CA VAL A 79 -7.96 4.47 -0.14
C VAL A 79 -7.41 4.04 1.22
N TYR A 80 -6.11 3.81 1.27
CA TYR A 80 -5.35 3.54 2.48
C TYR A 80 -4.39 4.69 2.75
N HIS A 81 -4.54 5.29 3.93
CA HIS A 81 -3.64 6.33 4.44
C HIS A 81 -2.59 5.66 5.33
N PHE A 82 -1.31 5.80 4.98
CA PHE A 82 -0.25 5.23 5.79
C PHE A 82 -0.19 5.92 7.17
N PRO A 83 -0.16 5.18 8.28
CA PRO A 83 -0.29 5.77 9.61
C PRO A 83 1.00 6.38 10.17
N ASN A 84 2.17 5.95 9.67
CA ASN A 84 3.46 6.39 10.17
C ASN A 84 4.54 6.41 9.08
N ASN A 85 5.63 7.10 9.38
CA ASN A 85 6.85 7.09 8.57
C ASN A 85 7.67 5.82 8.85
N LEU A 86 8.56 5.49 7.92
CA LEU A 86 9.56 4.44 8.10
C LEU A 86 10.71 4.94 8.96
N VAL A 87 11.43 3.99 9.57
CA VAL A 87 12.64 4.26 10.36
C VAL A 87 13.75 3.37 9.85
N GLY A 88 14.76 3.96 9.22
CA GLY A 88 15.90 3.24 8.66
C GLY A 88 16.28 3.76 7.27
N PRO A 89 17.39 3.24 6.71
CA PRO A 89 17.76 3.49 5.31
C PRO A 89 16.75 2.79 4.38
N THR A 90 16.41 3.44 3.27
CA THR A 90 15.42 2.92 2.31
C THR A 90 16.02 2.44 0.99
N ALA A 91 17.31 2.71 0.72
CA ALA A 91 17.90 2.42 -0.59
C ALA A 91 17.78 0.93 -0.95
N HIS A 92 17.08 0.62 -2.04
CA HIS A 92 16.86 -0.74 -2.53
C HIS A 92 16.24 -1.71 -1.51
N THR A 93 15.47 -1.17 -0.56
CA THR A 93 14.69 -1.96 0.41
C THR A 93 13.26 -2.19 -0.08
N TRP A 94 12.52 -3.06 0.61
CA TRP A 94 11.15 -3.45 0.27
C TRP A 94 10.15 -2.95 1.31
N LEU A 95 8.88 -2.88 0.93
CA LEU A 95 7.76 -2.65 1.81
C LEU A 95 6.70 -3.69 1.53
N LEU A 96 6.25 -4.34 2.59
CA LEU A 96 5.15 -5.30 2.54
C LEU A 96 3.90 -4.69 3.15
N ILE A 97 2.86 -4.54 2.33
CA ILE A 97 1.55 -4.02 2.74
C ILE A 97 0.55 -5.16 2.55
N ALA A 98 -0.05 -5.66 3.62
CA ALA A 98 -0.87 -6.88 3.52
C ALA A 98 -2.08 -6.88 4.47
N THR A 99 -3.01 -7.80 4.24
CA THR A 99 -4.16 -7.98 5.13
C THR A 99 -3.75 -8.62 6.46
N ALA A 100 -4.59 -8.47 7.48
CA ALA A 100 -4.40 -9.19 8.74
C ALA A 100 -4.49 -10.71 8.55
N GLY A 101 -5.30 -11.17 7.59
CA GLY A 101 -5.37 -12.59 7.20
C GLY A 101 -4.05 -13.13 6.69
N PHE A 102 -3.33 -12.36 5.85
CA PHE A 102 -1.98 -12.72 5.40
C PHE A 102 -0.99 -12.81 6.57
N ALA A 103 -0.98 -11.80 7.45
CA ALA A 103 -0.06 -11.76 8.60
C ALA A 103 -0.21 -12.95 9.57
N ALA A 104 -1.38 -13.59 9.58
CA ALA A 104 -1.66 -14.75 10.44
C ALA A 104 -1.18 -16.09 9.85
N LEU A 105 -0.74 -16.12 8.59
CA LEU A 105 -0.34 -17.36 7.92
C LEU A 105 1.03 -17.85 8.39
N PRO A 106 1.21 -19.16 8.62
CA PRO A 106 2.53 -19.72 8.85
C PRO A 106 3.46 -19.47 7.67
N GLY A 107 4.64 -18.91 7.92
CA GLY A 107 5.64 -18.62 6.89
C GLY A 107 5.47 -17.28 6.17
N ALA A 108 4.41 -16.53 6.45
CA ALA A 108 4.26 -15.16 5.97
C ALA A 108 5.27 -14.23 6.68
N PRO A 109 6.03 -13.40 5.94
CA PRO A 109 6.76 -12.28 6.54
C PRO A 109 5.80 -11.33 7.25
N THR A 110 6.27 -10.68 8.31
CA THR A 110 5.44 -9.68 9.02
C THR A 110 5.26 -8.46 8.12
N PRO A 111 4.01 -8.05 7.81
CA PRO A 111 3.79 -6.86 7.00
C PRO A 111 4.24 -5.59 7.71
N ASP A 112 4.76 -4.63 6.96
CA ASP A 112 5.12 -3.30 7.46
C ASP A 112 3.88 -2.43 7.69
N PHE A 113 2.84 -2.64 6.88
CA PHE A 113 1.56 -1.96 6.99
C PHE A 113 0.40 -2.95 6.79
N ILE A 114 -0.65 -2.79 7.61
CA ILE A 114 -1.86 -3.60 7.51
C ILE A 114 -2.94 -2.83 6.74
N ILE A 115 -3.49 -3.46 5.69
CA ILE A 115 -4.66 -3.01 4.92
C ILE A 115 -5.90 -3.84 5.28
N PRO A 116 -7.13 -3.31 5.06
CA PRO A 116 -8.35 -4.10 5.17
C PRO A 116 -8.41 -5.22 4.13
N ASP A 117 -9.20 -6.26 4.44
CA ASP A 117 -9.54 -7.31 3.48
C ASP A 117 -10.28 -6.72 2.26
N GLY A 118 -10.04 -7.30 1.09
CA GLY A 118 -10.66 -6.86 -0.17
C GLY A 118 -10.25 -5.45 -0.57
N PHE A 119 -9.03 -5.01 -0.23
CA PHE A 119 -8.55 -3.67 -0.54
C PHE A 119 -8.49 -3.42 -2.06
N PHE A 120 -8.18 -4.44 -2.85
CA PHE A 120 -8.25 -4.41 -4.31
C PHE A 120 -9.00 -5.62 -4.85
N ASP A 121 -9.57 -5.49 -6.04
CA ASP A 121 -10.35 -6.55 -6.68
C ASP A 121 -9.43 -7.51 -7.46
N PRO A 122 -9.35 -8.81 -7.10
CA PRO A 122 -8.56 -9.78 -7.85
C PRO A 122 -9.07 -10.03 -9.28
N ALA A 123 -10.31 -9.67 -9.60
CA ALA A 123 -10.86 -9.75 -10.95
C ALA A 123 -10.45 -8.58 -11.84
N GLY A 124 -9.67 -7.62 -11.33
CA GLY A 124 -9.10 -6.50 -12.07
C GLY A 124 -9.20 -5.18 -11.32
N ASP A 125 -8.09 -4.45 -11.21
CA ASP A 125 -8.02 -3.20 -10.45
C ASP A 125 -6.92 -2.27 -11.00
N THR A 126 -6.81 -1.06 -10.46
CA THR A 126 -5.69 -0.18 -10.69
C THR A 126 -5.16 0.34 -9.36
N LEU A 127 -3.96 -0.10 -9.01
CA LEU A 127 -3.25 0.35 -7.83
C LEU A 127 -2.47 1.63 -8.17
N ARG A 128 -2.63 2.64 -7.32
CA ARG A 128 -1.97 3.95 -7.46
C ARG A 128 -1.30 4.30 -6.16
N TYR A 129 -0.02 4.60 -6.24
CA TYR A 129 0.75 5.06 -5.11
C TYR A 129 0.97 6.57 -5.19
N ARG A 130 0.65 7.26 -4.09
CA ARG A 130 0.95 8.67 -3.82
C ARG A 130 0.75 9.57 -5.04
N LEU A 131 -0.47 10.08 -5.23
CA LEU A 131 -0.81 10.99 -6.34
C LEU A 131 -0.36 10.46 -7.73
N GLY A 132 -0.20 9.14 -7.88
CA GLY A 132 0.20 8.50 -9.13
C GLY A 132 1.70 8.51 -9.44
N THR A 133 2.57 8.62 -8.43
CA THR A 133 4.03 8.45 -8.62
C THR A 133 4.44 7.05 -9.09
N ASP A 134 3.60 6.06 -8.79
CA ASP A 134 3.58 4.78 -9.48
C ASP A 134 2.14 4.31 -9.64
N ILE A 135 1.87 3.64 -10.76
CA ILE A 135 0.55 3.14 -11.12
C ILE A 135 0.76 1.79 -11.80
N VAL A 136 0.02 0.78 -11.35
CA VAL A 136 -0.10 -0.49 -12.05
C VAL A 136 -1.57 -0.84 -12.25
N THR A 137 -1.86 -1.45 -13.38
CA THR A 137 -3.18 -1.99 -13.71
C THR A 137 -3.08 -3.51 -13.61
N LEU A 138 -4.00 -4.12 -12.86
CA LEU A 138 -4.20 -5.56 -12.86
C LEU A 138 -5.30 -5.83 -13.88
N ASP A 139 -4.94 -6.43 -15.00
CA ASP A 139 -5.93 -6.72 -16.04
C ASP A 139 -6.89 -7.84 -15.58
N PRO A 140 -8.12 -7.92 -16.13
CA PRO A 140 -9.04 -8.98 -15.78
C PRO A 140 -8.44 -10.37 -15.98
N ASP A 141 -8.66 -11.25 -15.00
CA ASP A 141 -8.14 -12.63 -14.95
C ASP A 141 -6.61 -12.75 -14.93
N GLU A 142 -5.85 -11.65 -14.75
CA GLU A 142 -4.40 -11.68 -14.69
C GLU A 142 -3.89 -12.19 -13.34
N LEU A 143 -4.51 -11.75 -12.24
CA LEU A 143 -4.06 -12.08 -10.88
C LEU A 143 -4.44 -13.52 -10.50
N PRO A 144 -3.45 -14.40 -10.25
CA PRO A 144 -3.74 -15.75 -9.77
C PRO A 144 -4.44 -15.70 -8.41
N THR A 145 -5.45 -16.55 -8.23
CA THR A 145 -6.19 -16.70 -6.97
C THR A 145 -6.10 -18.14 -6.42
N ASP A 146 -5.10 -18.88 -6.89
CA ASP A 146 -4.89 -20.30 -6.61
C ASP A 146 -4.27 -20.59 -5.24
N GLY A 147 -3.97 -19.54 -4.48
CA GLY A 147 -3.44 -19.64 -3.13
C GLY A 147 -1.92 -19.76 -3.03
N VAL A 148 -1.20 -19.73 -4.15
CA VAL A 148 0.26 -19.96 -4.20
C VAL A 148 0.99 -18.97 -5.11
N HIS A 149 0.39 -18.57 -6.24
CA HIS A 149 1.08 -17.70 -7.18
C HIS A 149 0.65 -16.24 -7.04
N SER A 150 1.56 -15.33 -7.36
CA SER A 150 1.39 -13.89 -7.38
C SER A 150 1.73 -13.33 -8.77
N LEU A 151 1.47 -12.04 -8.96
CA LEU A 151 1.99 -11.28 -10.08
C LEU A 151 3.26 -10.53 -9.66
N GLU A 152 4.37 -10.84 -10.30
CA GLU A 152 5.64 -10.13 -10.17
C GLU A 152 5.79 -9.14 -11.32
N ARG A 153 5.98 -7.86 -11.01
CA ARG A 153 6.12 -6.81 -12.02
C ARG A 153 7.49 -6.91 -12.69
N VAL A 154 7.50 -6.81 -14.01
CA VAL A 154 8.72 -6.75 -14.79
C VAL A 154 9.32 -5.33 -14.73
N GLY A 155 10.30 -5.14 -13.85
CA GLY A 155 10.95 -3.85 -13.63
C GLY A 155 10.08 -2.84 -12.87
N PHE A 156 10.41 -1.56 -12.98
CA PHE A 156 9.79 -0.48 -12.19
C PHE A 156 8.90 0.47 -12.99
N SER A 157 8.43 0.05 -14.16
CA SER A 157 7.66 0.90 -15.06
C SER A 157 6.65 0.10 -15.87
N GLY A 158 5.48 0.70 -16.15
CA GLY A 158 4.38 0.02 -16.82
C GLY A 158 3.66 -1.01 -15.93
N SER A 159 2.78 -1.79 -16.52
CA SER A 159 1.95 -2.80 -15.84
C SER A 159 2.17 -4.19 -16.45
N THR A 160 3.42 -4.52 -16.79
CA THR A 160 3.75 -5.85 -17.29
C THR A 160 4.12 -6.75 -16.13
N PHE A 161 3.40 -7.85 -15.97
CA PHE A 161 3.63 -8.83 -14.93
C PHE A 161 4.00 -10.19 -15.50
N VAL A 162 4.66 -11.00 -14.66
CA VAL A 162 4.82 -12.44 -14.85
C VAL A 162 4.24 -13.15 -13.63
N VAL A 163 3.74 -14.36 -13.82
CA VAL A 163 3.24 -15.18 -12.73
C VAL A 163 4.41 -15.91 -12.09
N GLY A 164 4.55 -15.77 -10.77
CA GLY A 164 5.58 -16.40 -9.95
C GLY A 164 5.00 -17.02 -8.68
N VAL A 165 5.79 -17.82 -7.96
CA VAL A 165 5.39 -18.28 -6.62
C VAL A 165 5.54 -17.09 -5.69
N ASN A 166 4.53 -16.82 -4.86
CA ASN A 166 4.58 -15.65 -4.01
C ASN A 166 5.83 -15.65 -3.12
N SER A 167 6.58 -14.54 -3.12
CA SER A 167 7.84 -14.42 -2.38
C SER A 167 8.07 -13.04 -1.76
N PRO A 168 7.07 -12.44 -1.09
CA PRO A 168 7.18 -11.07 -0.61
C PRO A 168 8.32 -10.87 0.38
N ILE A 169 8.83 -9.64 0.43
CA ILE A 169 9.89 -9.17 1.30
C ILE A 169 9.39 -7.94 2.06
N ASN A 170 9.56 -7.92 3.38
CA ASN A 170 9.24 -6.75 4.20
C ASN A 170 10.44 -5.78 4.34
N PHE A 171 10.24 -4.65 5.01
CA PHE A 171 11.29 -3.65 5.22
C PHE A 171 12.46 -4.14 6.07
N ALA A 172 12.25 -5.16 6.90
CA ALA A 172 13.32 -5.82 7.66
C ALA A 172 14.17 -6.77 6.80
N GLY A 173 13.76 -7.04 5.56
CA GLY A 173 14.41 -7.99 4.65
C GLY A 173 13.99 -9.44 4.87
N ASP A 174 12.96 -9.69 5.67
CA ASP A 174 12.41 -11.03 5.84
C ASP A 174 11.58 -11.39 4.61
N SER A 175 11.83 -12.57 4.05
CA SER A 175 11.10 -13.13 2.92
C SER A 175 10.50 -14.48 3.28
N GLY A 176 9.42 -14.84 2.59
CA GLY A 176 8.68 -16.07 2.80
C GLY A 176 7.69 -16.32 1.68
N SER A 177 6.96 -17.42 1.76
CA SER A 177 5.89 -17.74 0.82
C SER A 177 4.70 -18.28 1.60
N VAL A 178 3.50 -17.98 1.12
CA VAL A 178 2.26 -18.51 1.66
C VAL A 178 1.66 -19.54 0.73
N SER A 179 1.02 -20.55 1.31
CA SER A 179 0.21 -21.50 0.57
C SER A 179 -1.09 -21.70 1.33
N ILE A 180 -2.19 -21.36 0.68
CA ILE A 180 -3.52 -21.67 1.16
C ILE A 180 -4.17 -22.71 0.24
N PRO A 181 -4.91 -23.67 0.79
CA PRO A 181 -5.68 -24.58 -0.03
C PRO A 181 -6.66 -23.75 -0.87
N ALA A 182 -6.60 -23.88 -2.19
CA ALA A 182 -7.61 -23.28 -3.06
C ALA A 182 -9.00 -23.75 -2.61
N VAL A 183 -9.92 -22.82 -2.33
CA VAL A 183 -11.31 -23.18 -2.08
C VAL A 183 -11.87 -23.68 -3.41
N PRO A 184 -12.34 -24.94 -3.50
CA PRO A 184 -12.91 -25.44 -4.74
C PRO A 184 -14.12 -24.59 -5.12
N THR A 185 -14.05 -23.96 -6.29
CA THR A 185 -15.15 -23.20 -6.90
C THR A 185 -16.27 -24.17 -7.23
N GLY A 186 -17.22 -24.34 -6.32
CA GLY A 186 -18.38 -25.23 -6.53
C GLY A 186 -18.97 -25.90 -5.29
N MET A 187 -18.48 -25.63 -4.08
CA MET A 187 -19.16 -26.15 -2.89
C MET A 187 -20.36 -25.24 -2.56
N PRO A 188 -21.62 -25.73 -2.68
CA PRO A 188 -22.74 -24.99 -2.10
C PRO A 188 -22.49 -24.85 -0.60
N LEU A 189 -22.83 -23.70 -0.04
CA LEU A 189 -22.72 -23.37 1.38
C LEU A 189 -23.36 -24.47 2.26
N VAL A 190 -22.58 -25.50 2.63
CA VAL A 190 -23.04 -26.59 3.49
C VAL A 190 -21.93 -26.91 4.49
N VAL A 191 -22.15 -26.38 5.69
CA VAL A 191 -21.70 -26.92 7.00
C VAL A 191 -20.25 -26.62 7.40
N LEU A 192 -20.09 -25.54 8.16
CA LEU A 192 -19.11 -25.46 9.24
C LEU A 192 -19.73 -26.05 10.52
N VAL A 193 -19.77 -27.38 10.64
CA VAL A 193 -19.91 -28.07 11.92
C VAL A 193 -19.03 -29.30 11.88
N GLY A 194 -18.03 -29.35 12.76
CA GLY A 194 -17.44 -30.62 13.19
C GLY A 194 -15.94 -30.76 12.94
N LEU A 195 -15.14 -30.06 13.75
CA LEU A 195 -13.81 -30.54 14.14
C LEU A 195 -13.67 -30.44 15.66
N GLY A 196 -14.53 -31.21 16.34
CA GLY A 196 -14.36 -31.60 17.73
C GLY A 196 -13.86 -33.04 17.76
N LEU A 197 -12.64 -33.22 18.26
CA LEU A 197 -11.85 -34.44 18.36
C LEU A 197 -12.65 -35.74 18.63
N SER A 198 -12.40 -36.78 17.83
CA SER A 198 -12.66 -38.17 18.21
C SER A 198 -11.43 -38.76 18.90
N LEU A 199 -11.57 -39.18 20.16
CA LEU A 199 -10.67 -40.11 20.83
C LEU A 199 -11.51 -41.29 21.31
N THR A 200 -11.37 -42.42 20.62
CA THR A 200 -11.98 -43.70 20.96
C THR A 200 -11.08 -44.44 21.96
N ALA A 201 -11.68 -44.95 23.04
CA ALA A 201 -11.10 -46.03 23.84
C ALA A 201 -12.24 -46.97 24.29
N SER A 202 -12.33 -48.10 23.61
CA SER A 202 -13.28 -49.18 23.90
C SER A 202 -12.82 -50.00 25.11
N ALA A 203 -13.62 -50.07 26.16
CA ALA A 203 -13.49 -51.10 27.21
C ALA A 203 -14.63 -52.11 27.06
N LEU A 204 -14.30 -53.28 26.50
CA LEU A 204 -15.22 -54.38 26.25
C LEU A 204 -15.45 -55.15 27.56
N PHE A 205 -16.68 -55.14 28.06
CA PHE A 205 -17.13 -55.96 29.19
C PHE A 205 -17.05 -57.46 28.84
N ALA A 206 -16.19 -58.20 29.51
CA ALA A 206 -16.18 -59.65 29.46
C ALA A 206 -17.27 -60.21 30.40
N LEU A 207 -18.42 -60.61 29.84
CA LEU A 207 -19.34 -61.53 30.49
C LEU A 207 -19.07 -62.93 29.93
N ARG A 208 -18.47 -63.81 30.73
CA ARG A 208 -18.43 -65.26 30.45
C ARG A 208 -19.34 -65.96 31.45
N ARG A 209 -20.45 -66.47 30.94
CA ARG A 209 -21.45 -67.27 31.66
C ARG A 209 -21.26 -68.72 31.24
N THR A 210 -20.93 -69.62 32.17
CA THR A 210 -21.09 -71.08 32.01
C THR A 210 -21.20 -71.74 33.38
N GLY A 211 -22.24 -72.56 33.58
CA GLY A 211 -22.32 -73.57 34.63
C GLY A 211 -23.12 -73.15 35.85
#